data_AF-A0A2M7KVF3-F1
#
_entry.id   AF-A0A2M7KVF3-F1
#
_cell.length_a   1.000
_cell.length_b   1.000
_cell.length_c   1.000
_cell.angle_alpha   90.00
_cell.angle_beta   90.00
_cell.angle_gamma   90.00
#
_symmetry.space_group_name_H-M   'P 1'
#
loop_
_entity.id
_entity.type
_entity.pdbx_description
1 polymer ?
#
loop_
_entity_poly.entity_id
_entity_poly.type
_entity_poly.pdbx_seq_one_letter_code
_entity_poly.pdbx_strand_id
1 'polypeptide(L)'
;MKTTDATHKLKIAVLFGGRSGEHEVSLVSAKSVLSVLDPAKYEVFQVGITHEGAWLTGANARDLLEKGETKSLTPCTLLPDPSKPGLYVLRFTEHGTVLEKLTDIDVIFPVLHGTYGEDGTLQ
;
A
#
# COMPACT_ATOMS: atom_id res chain seq x y z
N MET A 1 12.72 -25.50 24.20
CA MET A 1 13.16 -24.19 24.71
C MET A 1 13.22 -23.26 23.51
N LYS A 2 12.14 -22.50 23.22
CA LYS A 2 12.10 -21.59 22.06
C LYS A 2 12.88 -20.34 22.46
N THR A 3 14.00 -20.12 21.79
CA THR A 3 14.79 -18.90 21.85
C THR A 3 13.90 -17.72 21.51
N THR A 4 13.88 -16.72 22.38
CA THR A 4 13.31 -15.39 22.16
C THR A 4 13.97 -14.77 20.93
N ASP A 5 13.27 -14.84 19.79
CA ASP A 5 13.68 -14.20 18.56
C ASP A 5 13.34 -12.71 18.63
N ALA A 6 14.19 -11.87 18.03
CA ALA A 6 13.99 -10.42 18.00
C ALA A 6 12.56 -10.12 17.51
N THR A 7 11.87 -9.18 18.16
CA THR A 7 10.44 -8.89 17.94
C THR A 7 10.12 -8.69 16.45
N HIS A 8 9.61 -9.73 15.79
CA HIS A 8 9.23 -9.69 14.39
C HIS A 8 8.07 -8.71 14.22
N LYS A 9 8.31 -7.58 13.55
CA LYS A 9 7.26 -6.61 13.26
C LYS A 9 6.30 -7.19 12.23
N LEU A 10 5.00 -6.96 12.42
CA LEU A 10 3.99 -7.29 11.42
C LEU A 10 4.08 -6.30 10.26
N LYS A 11 4.14 -6.82 9.04
CA LYS A 11 4.19 -6.03 7.81
C LYS A 11 2.77 -5.72 7.35
N ILE A 12 2.39 -4.46 7.41
CA ILE A 12 1.05 -3.98 7.08
C ILE A 12 1.08 -3.11 5.83
N ALA A 13 0.26 -3.45 4.83
CA ALA A 13 -0.01 -2.57 3.70
C ALA A 13 -1.27 -1.74 4.00
N VAL A 14 -1.14 -0.42 4.09
CA VAL A 14 -2.27 0.50 4.25
C VAL A 14 -2.63 1.05 2.86
N LEU A 15 -3.83 0.69 2.38
CA LEU A 15 -4.33 1.07 1.06
C LEU A 15 -5.24 2.29 1.19
N PHE A 16 -5.05 3.31 0.35
CA PHE A 16 -5.83 4.55 0.41
C PHE A 16 -5.90 5.25 -0.96
N GLY A 17 -6.70 6.32 -1.05
CA GLY A 17 -7.08 7.01 -2.29
C GLY A 17 -8.23 6.28 -2.99
N GLY A 18 -8.05 6.00 -4.27
CA GLY A 18 -9.01 5.25 -5.09
C GLY A 18 -9.64 6.09 -6.19
N ARG A 19 -10.36 5.41 -7.10
CA ARG A 19 -11.13 5.99 -8.21
C ARG A 19 -12.54 6.34 -7.76
N SER A 20 -12.64 7.21 -6.75
CA SER A 20 -13.88 7.53 -6.05
C SER A 20 -14.00 9.04 -5.82
N GLY A 21 -15.22 9.56 -5.76
CA GLY A 21 -15.47 10.94 -5.31
C GLY A 21 -15.10 11.17 -3.84
N GLU A 22 -14.77 10.10 -3.10
CA GLU A 22 -14.34 10.11 -1.71
C GLU A 22 -12.82 9.87 -1.56
N HIS A 23 -12.05 10.03 -2.65
CA HIS A 23 -10.58 9.89 -2.66
C HIS A 23 -9.91 10.72 -1.57
N GLU A 24 -10.26 12.01 -1.46
CA GLU A 24 -9.67 12.93 -0.47
C GLU A 24 -10.06 12.54 0.95
N VAL A 25 -11.27 12.00 1.15
CA VAL A 25 -11.72 11.46 2.44
C VAL A 25 -10.86 10.27 2.83
N SER A 26 -10.56 9.38 1.89
CA SER A 26 -9.67 8.24 2.10
C SER A 26 -8.24 8.68 2.48
N LEU A 27 -7.69 9.73 1.84
CA LEU A 27 -6.37 10.28 2.21
C LEU A 27 -6.33 10.81 3.65
N VAL A 28 -7.39 11.49 4.08
CA VAL A 28 -7.51 12.00 5.46
C VAL A 28 -7.64 10.85 6.46
N SER A 29 -8.50 9.87 6.18
CA SER A 29 -8.65 8.66 7.00
C SER A 29 -7.32 7.90 7.14
N ALA A 30 -6.58 7.76 6.04
CA ALA A 30 -5.28 7.11 6.02
C ALA A 30 -4.26 7.84 6.89
N LYS A 31 -4.26 9.18 6.89
CA LYS A 31 -3.40 9.97 7.78
C LYS A 31 -3.66 9.66 9.25
N SER A 32 -4.93 9.55 9.64
CA SER A 32 -5.31 9.18 11.01
C SER A 32 -4.81 7.78 11.37
N VAL A 33 -5.02 6.79 10.51
CA VAL A 33 -4.55 5.41 10.70
C VAL A 33 -3.02 5.37 10.84
N LEU A 34 -2.30 5.98 9.89
CA LEU A 34 -0.83 5.98 9.88
C LEU A 34 -0.24 6.65 11.13
N SER A 35 -0.90 7.68 11.68
CA SER A 35 -0.42 8.42 12.85
C SER A 35 -0.46 7.64 14.18
N VAL A 36 -1.24 6.56 14.24
CA VAL A 36 -1.45 5.77 15.46
C VAL A 36 -0.85 4.37 15.41
N LEU A 37 -0.32 3.95 14.26
CA LEU A 37 0.35 2.65 14.13
C LEU A 37 1.66 2.66 14.93
N ASP A 38 1.77 1.69 15.85
CA ASP A 38 2.94 1.52 16.71
C ASP A 38 4.16 1.03 15.90
N PRO A 39 5.21 1.85 15.73
CA PRO A 39 6.37 1.48 14.93
C PRO A 39 7.23 0.39 15.59
N ALA A 40 7.02 0.07 16.88
CA ALA A 40 7.66 -1.06 17.53
C ALA A 40 7.01 -2.39 17.12
N LYS A 41 5.73 -2.37 16.71
CA LYS A 41 4.95 -3.56 16.33
C LYS A 41 4.80 -3.73 14.83
N TYR A 42 4.77 -2.64 14.08
CA TYR A 42 4.42 -2.65 12.66
C TYR A 42 5.54 -2.09 11.77
N GLU A 43 5.75 -2.74 10.65
CA GLU A 43 6.44 -2.18 9.49
C GLU A 43 5.37 -1.81 8.45
N VAL A 44 5.24 -0.53 8.13
CA VAL A 44 4.11 0.01 7.38
C VAL A 44 4.50 0.31 5.93
N PHE A 45 3.76 -0.27 5.00
CA PHE A 45 3.84 -0.01 3.56
C PHE A 45 2.63 0.81 3.14
N GLN A 46 2.87 2.04 2.67
CA GLN A 46 1.82 2.91 2.16
C GLN A 46 1.55 2.58 0.69
N VAL A 47 0.28 2.34 0.34
CA VAL A 47 -0.17 2.03 -1.03
C VAL A 47 -1.27 3.01 -1.40
N GLY A 48 -0.93 4.02 -2.19
CA GLY A 48 -1.85 5.03 -2.67
C GLY A 48 -2.40 4.67 -4.05
N ILE A 49 -3.71 4.82 -4.25
CA ILE A 49 -4.39 4.60 -5.53
C ILE A 49 -4.82 5.96 -6.07
N THR A 50 -4.37 6.34 -7.26
CA THR A 50 -4.74 7.63 -7.88
C THR A 50 -6.21 7.66 -8.30
N HIS A 51 -6.71 8.84 -8.67
CA HIS A 51 -8.04 9.02 -9.29
C HIS A 51 -8.21 8.24 -10.59
N GLU A 52 -7.12 7.96 -11.30
CA GLU A 52 -7.07 7.12 -12.50
C GLU A 52 -6.93 5.62 -12.18
N GLY A 53 -6.67 5.29 -10.91
CA GLY A 53 -6.51 3.91 -10.45
C GLY A 53 -5.09 3.38 -10.52
N ALA A 54 -4.07 4.23 -10.68
CA ALA A 54 -2.69 3.79 -10.59
C ALA A 54 -2.33 3.52 -9.13
N TRP A 55 -1.80 2.32 -8.85
CA TRP A 55 -1.36 1.93 -7.52
C TRP A 55 0.12 2.27 -7.35
N LEU A 56 0.44 3.04 -6.32
CA LEU A 56 1.75 3.64 -6.10
C LEU A 56 2.21 3.39 -4.67
N THR A 57 3.48 3.04 -4.49
CA THR A 57 4.10 2.88 -3.18
C THR A 57 5.43 3.64 -3.10
N GLY A 58 5.84 3.98 -1.88
CA GLY A 58 7.06 4.73 -1.62
C GLY A 58 7.03 5.40 -0.24
N ALA A 59 8.16 5.99 0.13
CA ALA A 59 8.23 6.80 1.34
C ALA A 59 7.26 7.99 1.24
N ASN A 60 6.46 8.20 2.29
CA ASN A 60 5.46 9.28 2.35
C ASN A 60 4.47 9.27 1.17
N ALA A 61 4.12 8.08 0.64
CA ALA A 61 3.21 7.97 -0.51
C ALA A 61 1.88 8.70 -0.32
N ARG A 62 1.33 8.71 0.91
CA ARG A 62 0.10 9.47 1.21
C ARG A 62 0.27 10.97 1.01
N ASP A 63 1.39 11.54 1.47
CA ASP A 63 1.69 12.97 1.34
C ASP A 63 1.98 13.38 -0.09
N LEU A 64 2.71 12.54 -0.81
CA LEU A 64 3.04 12.78 -2.20
C LEU A 64 1.79 12.67 -3.09
N LEU A 65 0.89 11.73 -2.79
CA LEU A 65 -0.36 11.57 -3.52
C LEU A 65 -1.28 12.79 -3.33
N GLU A 66 -1.45 13.29 -2.10
CA GLU A 66 -2.24 14.50 -1.80
C GLU A 66 -1.73 15.73 -2.56
N LYS A 67 -0.41 15.85 -2.75
CA LYS A 67 0.22 16.96 -3.49
C LYS A 67 0.25 16.75 -5.01
N GLY A 68 -0.16 15.58 -5.51
CA GLY A 68 0.01 15.20 -6.91
C GLY A 68 1.48 14.98 -7.33
N GLU A 69 2.39 14.81 -6.37
CA GLU A 69 3.84 14.66 -6.57
C GLU A 69 4.24 13.18 -6.73
N THR A 70 3.64 12.48 -7.70
CA THR A 70 3.75 11.01 -7.80
C THR A 70 5.02 10.49 -8.50
N LYS A 71 5.86 11.38 -9.05
CA LYS A 71 7.03 10.99 -9.86
C LYS A 71 8.08 10.16 -9.11
N SER A 72 8.18 10.33 -7.80
CA SER A 72 9.11 9.58 -6.94
C SER A 72 8.51 8.27 -6.42
N LEU A 73 7.22 8.04 -6.66
CA LEU A 73 6.54 6.81 -6.26
C LEU A 73 6.73 5.72 -7.31
N THR A 74 6.74 4.48 -6.84
CA THR A 74 6.92 3.31 -7.69
C THR A 74 5.57 2.65 -7.93
N PRO A 75 5.21 2.33 -9.19
CA PRO A 75 4.01 1.53 -9.47
C PRO A 75 4.08 0.17 -8.77
N CYS A 76 2.98 -0.24 -8.16
CA CYS A 76 2.90 -1.46 -7.38
C CYS A 76 1.60 -2.23 -7.61
N THR A 77 1.55 -3.47 -7.13
CA THR A 77 0.36 -4.31 -7.20
C THR A 77 0.40 -5.40 -6.12
N LEU A 78 -0.76 -5.97 -5.86
CA LEU A 78 -0.93 -7.21 -5.12
C LEU A 78 -1.30 -8.29 -6.13
N LEU A 79 -0.67 -9.46 -6.04
CA LEU A 79 -0.99 -10.57 -6.93
C LEU A 79 -2.22 -11.32 -6.40
N PRO A 80 -3.23 -11.63 -7.26
CA PRO A 80 -4.36 -12.48 -6.91
C PRO A 80 -3.94 -13.97 -6.95
N ASP A 81 -2.78 -14.28 -6.37
CA ASP A 81 -2.19 -15.61 -6.29
C ASP A 81 -1.87 -15.91 -4.82
N PRO A 82 -2.66 -16.77 -4.14
CA PRO A 82 -2.45 -17.10 -2.74
C PRO A 82 -1.08 -17.74 -2.44
N SER A 83 -0.38 -18.27 -3.45
CA SER A 83 0.98 -18.82 -3.29
C SER A 83 2.06 -17.74 -3.28
N LYS A 84 1.69 -16.49 -3.61
CA LYS A 84 2.61 -15.35 -3.79
C LYS A 84 2.17 -14.13 -2.98
N PRO A 85 1.90 -14.26 -1.67
CA PRO A 85 1.50 -13.12 -0.85
C PRO A 85 2.61 -12.07 -0.84
N GLY A 86 2.23 -10.80 -0.87
CA GLY A 86 3.17 -9.69 -0.81
C GLY A 86 2.82 -8.52 -1.71
N LEU A 87 3.59 -7.45 -1.53
CA LEU A 87 3.55 -6.25 -2.35
C LEU A 87 4.61 -6.38 -3.45
N TYR A 88 4.20 -6.15 -4.69
CA TYR A 88 5.08 -6.20 -5.86
C TYR A 88 5.20 -4.82 -6.47
N VAL A 89 6.36 -4.51 -7.03
CA VAL A 89 6.65 -3.25 -7.71
C VAL A 89 7.03 -3.50 -9.16
N LEU A 90 6.63 -2.58 -10.04
CA LEU A 90 7.09 -2.57 -11.42
C LEU A 90 8.36 -1.72 -11.51
N ARG A 91 9.46 -2.33 -11.93
CA ARG A 91 10.70 -1.64 -12.24
C ARG A 91 10.90 -1.54 -13.74
N PHE A 92 11.26 -0.35 -14.19
CA PHE A 92 11.62 -0.09 -15.58
C PHE A 92 13.13 -0.24 -15.74
N THR A 93 13.53 -1.18 -16.59
CA THR A 93 14.94 -1.50 -16.88
C THR A 93 15.21 -1.27 -18.37
N GLU A 94 16.48 -1.27 -18.77
CA GLU A 94 16.87 -1.22 -20.18
C GLU A 94 16.30 -2.39 -21.00
N HIS A 95 16.00 -3.52 -20.35
CA HIS A 95 15.46 -4.72 -20.97
C HIS A 95 13.93 -4.83 -20.88
N GLY A 96 13.27 -3.75 -20.44
CA GLY A 96 11.82 -3.68 -20.29
C GLY A 96 11.35 -3.62 -18.84
N THR A 97 10.08 -3.92 -18.62
CA THR A 97 9.44 -3.82 -17.31
C THR A 97 9.50 -5.16 -16.57
N VAL A 98 10.00 -5.13 -15.35
CA VAL A 98 10.11 -6.30 -14.47
C VAL A 98 9.18 -6.13 -13.28
N LEU A 99 8.45 -7.19 -12.93
CA LEU A 99 7.70 -7.26 -11.69
C LEU A 99 8.57 -7.91 -10.61
N GLU A 100 8.83 -7.18 -9.53
CA GLU A 100 9.68 -7.63 -8.43
C GLU A 100 8.88 -7.65 -7.12
N LYS A 101 9.07 -8.70 -6.32
CA LYS A 101 8.49 -8.74 -4.97
C LYS A 101 9.24 -7.75 -4.07
N LEU A 102 8.55 -6.72 -3.61
CA LEU A 102 9.13 -5.75 -2.67
C LEU A 102 9.26 -6.36 -1.27
N THR A 103 8.18 -7.02 -0.80
CA THR A 103 8.15 -7.67 0.52
C THR A 103 6.96 -8.62 0.63
N ASP A 104 7.02 -9.59 1.55
CA ASP A 104 5.83 -10.20 2.14
C ASP A 104 4.99 -9.15 2.87
N ILE A 105 3.67 -9.36 2.88
CA ILE A 105 2.69 -8.55 3.62
C ILE A 105 1.86 -9.51 4.46
N ASP A 106 1.79 -9.24 5.76
CA ASP A 106 1.02 -10.05 6.72
C ASP A 106 -0.45 -9.61 6.76
N VAL A 107 -0.68 -8.30 6.65
CA VAL A 107 -2.02 -7.69 6.76
C VAL A 107 -2.19 -6.59 5.72
N ILE A 108 -3.34 -6.59 5.06
CA ILE A 108 -3.81 -5.47 4.24
C ILE A 108 -4.87 -4.72 5.03
N PHE A 109 -4.70 -3.42 5.19
CA PHE A 109 -5.66 -2.54 5.85
C PHE A 109 -6.24 -1.56 4.82
N PRO A 110 -7.42 -1.86 4.24
CA PRO A 110 -8.05 -0.99 3.26
C PRO A 110 -8.69 0.21 3.96
N VAL A 111 -8.21 1.41 3.62
CA VAL A 111 -8.78 2.70 4.00
C VAL A 111 -9.37 3.32 2.74
N LEU A 112 -10.33 2.65 2.10
CA LEU A 112 -10.94 3.09 0.85
C LEU A 112 -12.42 3.40 1.06
N HIS A 113 -12.95 4.32 0.24
CA HIS A 113 -14.34 4.76 0.31
C HIS A 113 -15.00 4.73 -1.08
N GLY A 114 -16.31 4.47 -1.10
CA GLY A 114 -17.12 4.48 -2.30
C GLY A 114 -16.82 3.33 -3.27
N THR A 115 -17.12 3.56 -4.54
CA THR A 115 -17.01 2.56 -5.61
C THR A 115 -15.59 2.00 -5.72
N TYR A 116 -15.48 0.69 -5.96
CA TYR A 116 -14.26 -0.12 -6.00
C TYR A 116 -13.57 -0.36 -4.65
N GLY A 117 -13.96 0.34 -3.59
CA GLY A 117 -13.43 0.14 -2.23
C GLY A 117 -14.41 -0.60 -1.32
N GLU A 118 -15.66 -0.15 -1.27
CA GLU A 118 -16.68 -0.65 -0.33
C GLU A 118 -17.70 -1.60 -0.99
N ASP A 119 -17.63 -1.78 -2.31
CA ASP A 119 -18.56 -2.59 -3.11
C ASP A 119 -18.16 -4.06 -3.28
N GLY A 120 -17.05 -4.48 -2.66
CA GLY A 120 -16.53 -5.84 -2.76
C GLY A 120 -15.54 -6.06 -3.90
N THR A 121 -15.25 -5.06 -4.74
CA THR A 121 -14.33 -5.25 -5.89
C THR A 121 -12.89 -5.52 -5.45
N LEU A 122 -12.45 -4.94 -4.34
CA LEU A 122 -11.09 -5.12 -3.84
C LEU A 122 -10.91 -6.43 -3.05
N GLN A 123 -11.96 -6.87 -2.36
CA GLN A 123 -11.97 -7.96 -1.40
C GLN A 123 -11.98 -9.34 -2.08
#